data_AF-A0ABD3MCS5-F1
#
_entry.id   AF-A0ABD3MCS5-F1
#
_cell.length_a   1.000
_cell.length_b   1.000
_cell.length_c   1.000
_cell.angle_alpha   90.00
_cell.angle_beta   90.00
_cell.angle_gamma   90.00
#
_symmetry.space_group_name_H-M   'P 1'
#
loop_
_entity.id
_entity.type
_entity.pdbx_description
1 polymer ?
#
loop_
_entity_poly.entity_id
_entity_poly.type
_entity_poly.pdbx_seq_one_letter_code
_entity_poly.pdbx_strand_id
1 'polypeptide(L)'
;MNLRLRRSGRRGGRGLRLHPLVFGTAALSLLATALPSSAFAASMGSSNPSLSSSSSVKRAALFPALTAPTRRHLHHRHQHSLPTNTLMMTRHRTLFAIRGGQNSSDDNYSMASLSSTSTTTTSSPLFARPIEKVTVVGGTHGNEYTGIWIIKSIDKQREIYLQAQTLSNDQTSDASTMDTTDNNKQDGEKNAVVNVFEKFPSLEIDTLLANPVAYMENKRFIDVDLNREFSIEKLRKVPTSTTTPDECDVRAEFCSDGNVDMAEVLASLPHESVRAREIEGLLGPKFVSSVTATSTDQPDNIDASDPNTCVVIDLHTTTSNMGITLIIPEGDALMSAAAAYVLHKCQERYGHKEAQCLMHALPQRQDRMNLSSCGRHGFTIEVGPTPQGVLRHDVVEKTQTALHALLEFMHLSNLELLEQKGDGDNASSVLNQLRRIYPNGVVPCYRSAPAVRPGELSGKIAWPNDTINPNFPKWMIHKSVQDRDFEPLRVGDPLFVELDGTIVPYDGSHGDEVYLIFVNEGGYYYASSGTGIGVAVRSQFDLQTGWFVVESDDEEGGVEEVVVVEKDSYE
;
A
#
# COMPACT_ATOMS: atom_id res chain seq x y z
N MET A 1 26.11 12.12 49.58
CA MET A 1 26.05 11.03 50.58
C MET A 1 25.84 9.73 49.79
N ASN A 2 26.85 8.91 49.58
CA ASN A 2 27.36 7.85 50.47
C ASN A 2 26.28 6.82 50.88
N LEU A 3 26.30 5.64 50.24
CA LEU A 3 26.09 4.36 50.92
C LEU A 3 26.81 3.23 50.17
N ARG A 4 27.50 2.37 50.94
CA ARG A 4 28.59 1.49 50.50
C ARG A 4 28.11 0.18 49.86
N LEU A 5 28.84 -0.27 48.84
CA LEU A 5 28.95 -1.71 48.53
C LEU A 5 29.73 -2.45 49.63
N ARG A 6 29.33 -3.70 49.92
CA ARG A 6 30.18 -4.72 50.57
C ARG A 6 30.11 -6.01 49.74
N ARG A 7 31.27 -6.61 49.47
CA ARG A 7 31.43 -7.87 48.70
C ARG A 7 31.70 -9.05 49.62
N SER A 8 30.97 -10.15 49.41
CA SER A 8 31.32 -11.55 49.72
C SER A 8 30.25 -12.46 49.07
N GLY A 9 30.51 -13.64 48.52
CA GLY A 9 31.79 -14.31 48.27
C GLY A 9 31.62 -15.81 47.97
N ARG A 10 31.71 -16.17 46.66
CA ARG A 10 32.00 -17.51 46.08
C ARG A 10 30.94 -18.66 46.07
N ARG A 11 30.90 -19.32 44.88
CA ARG A 11 30.41 -20.68 44.52
C ARG A 11 28.89 -20.92 44.65
N GLY A 12 28.22 -21.56 43.70
CA GLY A 12 28.62 -22.02 42.36
C GLY A 12 27.58 -23.00 41.79
N GLY A 13 27.02 -22.73 40.60
CA GLY A 13 25.98 -23.54 39.97
C GLY A 13 25.74 -23.08 38.53
N ARG A 14 25.33 -23.99 37.65
CA ARG A 14 25.14 -23.73 36.20
C ARG A 14 23.83 -22.96 35.98
N GLY A 15 23.86 -21.96 35.10
CA GLY A 15 22.68 -21.21 34.65
C GLY A 15 22.97 -20.55 33.30
N LEU A 16 21.97 -20.51 32.41
CA LEU A 16 22.10 -19.96 31.05
C LEU A 16 22.42 -18.46 31.11
N ARG A 17 23.22 -17.97 30.16
CA ARG A 17 23.53 -16.53 30.03
C ARG A 17 22.60 -15.86 29.03
N LEU A 18 21.73 -15.00 29.54
CA LEU A 18 21.30 -13.81 28.80
C LEU A 18 22.42 -12.77 28.89
N HIS A 19 22.82 -12.19 27.75
CA HIS A 19 23.81 -11.12 27.69
C HIS A 19 23.10 -9.76 27.50
N PRO A 20 23.39 -8.75 28.34
CA PRO A 20 22.85 -7.40 28.14
C PRO A 20 23.67 -6.62 27.10
N LEU A 21 22.97 -5.83 26.28
CA LEU A 21 23.56 -4.88 25.33
C LEU A 21 24.42 -3.83 26.05
N VAL A 22 25.63 -3.61 25.54
CA VAL A 22 26.57 -2.59 26.03
C VAL A 22 26.45 -1.34 25.17
N PHE A 23 25.93 -0.25 25.73
CA PHE A 23 26.01 1.07 25.10
C PHE A 23 27.46 1.59 25.17
N GLY A 24 28.12 1.67 24.01
CA GLY A 24 29.44 2.28 23.88
C GLY A 24 29.36 3.81 23.93
N THR A 25 29.68 4.41 25.07
CA THR A 25 29.87 5.86 25.18
C THR A 25 31.23 6.27 24.61
N ALA A 26 31.25 6.92 23.45
CA ALA A 26 32.43 7.64 22.95
C ALA A 26 32.22 9.14 23.15
N ALA A 27 32.99 9.74 24.05
CA ALA A 27 32.98 11.19 24.28
C ALA A 27 34.05 11.87 23.41
N LEU A 28 33.66 12.95 22.72
CA LEU A 28 34.60 14.00 22.32
C LEU A 28 34.12 15.34 22.88
N SER A 29 34.88 15.86 23.84
CA SER A 29 34.77 17.26 24.27
C SER A 29 35.49 18.15 23.28
N LEU A 30 34.96 19.34 22.94
CA LEU A 30 35.75 20.57 22.99
C LEU A 30 34.90 21.86 23.03
N LEU A 31 35.17 22.66 24.07
CA LEU A 31 34.94 24.09 24.30
C LEU A 31 33.60 24.79 23.97
N ALA A 32 33.12 25.51 24.98
CA ALA A 32 32.09 26.55 24.90
C ALA A 32 32.69 27.97 24.77
N THR A 33 31.95 28.88 24.13
CA THR A 33 31.87 30.36 24.28
C THR A 33 31.17 30.91 23.02
N ALA A 34 30.27 31.90 23.02
CA ALA A 34 29.60 32.64 24.08
C ALA A 34 28.21 33.16 23.58
N LEU A 35 27.33 33.51 24.52
CA LEU A 35 26.11 34.33 24.34
C LEU A 35 26.33 35.71 25.04
N PRO A 36 25.42 36.71 25.03
CA PRO A 36 24.06 36.81 24.46
C PRO A 36 23.73 38.13 23.71
N SER A 37 22.43 38.35 23.42
CA SER A 37 21.68 39.62 23.17
C SER A 37 21.30 39.86 21.70
N SER A 38 20.11 40.36 21.32
CA SER A 38 18.80 40.57 22.00
C SER A 38 17.74 40.85 20.90
N ALA A 39 16.41 40.89 21.09
CA ALA A 39 15.56 40.85 22.29
C ALA A 39 14.18 40.23 21.94
N PHE A 40 13.23 40.20 22.89
CA PHE A 40 11.79 40.00 22.66
C PHE A 40 11.03 41.09 23.44
N ALA A 41 10.04 41.74 22.84
CA ALA A 41 9.21 42.75 23.52
C ALA A 41 7.73 42.43 23.32
N ALA A 42 7.07 42.02 24.41
CA ALA A 42 5.63 41.86 24.46
C ALA A 42 4.95 43.20 24.82
N SER A 43 3.74 43.42 24.31
CA SER A 43 2.85 44.46 24.81
C SER A 43 1.50 43.83 25.17
N MET A 44 1.21 43.78 26.46
CA MET A 44 -0.16 43.59 26.95
C MET A 44 -0.78 44.97 27.20
N GLY A 45 -1.95 45.21 26.60
CA GLY A 45 -2.81 46.36 26.88
C GLY A 45 -4.21 45.87 27.21
N SER A 46 -4.58 45.89 28.48
CA SER A 46 -5.88 45.45 28.97
C SER A 46 -6.94 46.55 28.84
N SER A 47 -8.16 46.19 28.43
CA SER A 47 -9.42 46.70 29.02
C SER A 47 -10.66 46.07 28.40
N ASN A 48 -11.39 45.29 29.19
CA ASN A 48 -12.85 45.15 29.01
C ASN A 48 -13.54 46.36 29.67
N PRO A 49 -14.75 46.72 29.23
CA PRO A 49 -15.88 46.34 30.09
C PRO A 49 -17.08 45.73 29.33
N SER A 50 -17.89 45.01 30.10
CA SER A 50 -19.16 44.40 29.73
C SER A 50 -20.27 45.43 29.44
N LEU A 51 -21.27 45.05 28.62
CA LEU A 51 -22.65 44.88 29.11
C LEU A 51 -23.61 44.27 28.08
N SER A 52 -24.65 43.64 28.63
CA SER A 52 -25.66 42.75 28.07
C SER A 52 -26.76 43.36 27.18
N SER A 53 -27.50 42.47 26.49
CA SER A 53 -28.92 42.61 26.06
C SER A 53 -29.18 43.56 24.87
N SER A 54 -30.28 43.46 24.10
CA SER A 54 -31.19 42.36 23.74
C SER A 54 -32.12 42.81 22.58
N SER A 55 -32.97 41.91 22.08
CA SER A 55 -34.22 42.18 21.35
C SER A 55 -34.19 42.49 19.83
N SER A 56 -35.19 41.92 19.17
CA SER A 56 -35.44 41.81 17.74
C SER A 56 -36.32 42.93 17.17
N VAL A 57 -36.08 43.37 15.92
CA VAL A 57 -37.08 43.92 14.96
C VAL A 57 -36.54 43.65 13.53
N LYS A 58 -37.06 42.72 12.71
CA LYS A 58 -38.23 42.73 11.79
C LYS A 58 -38.27 43.83 10.69
N ARG A 59 -38.38 43.38 9.42
CA ARG A 59 -38.88 44.10 8.21
C ARG A 59 -37.97 45.24 7.66
N ALA A 60 -37.96 45.58 6.36
CA ALA A 60 -38.65 45.01 5.20
C ALA A 60 -37.87 45.25 3.88
N ALA A 61 -38.22 44.45 2.88
CA ALA A 61 -37.87 44.52 1.46
C ALA A 61 -38.05 45.89 0.79
N LEU A 62 -37.30 46.12 -0.31
CA LEU A 62 -37.84 46.56 -1.60
C LEU A 62 -36.78 46.47 -2.74
N PHE A 63 -37.12 45.76 -3.81
CA PHE A 63 -36.52 45.91 -5.15
C PHE A 63 -37.05 47.22 -5.79
N PRO A 64 -36.37 47.77 -6.82
CA PRO A 64 -36.77 47.45 -8.20
C PRO A 64 -35.61 47.13 -9.15
N ALA A 65 -35.97 46.48 -10.27
CA ALA A 65 -35.07 46.13 -11.38
C ALA A 65 -35.09 47.19 -12.50
N LEU A 66 -34.57 46.81 -13.70
CA LEU A 66 -34.39 47.59 -14.94
C LEU A 66 -33.03 48.33 -15.00
N THR A 67 -32.25 48.33 -16.08
CA THR A 67 -32.49 47.88 -17.47
C THR A 67 -31.16 47.59 -18.21
N ALA A 68 -31.16 46.65 -19.16
CA ALA A 68 -30.12 46.57 -20.21
C ALA A 68 -30.35 47.66 -21.28
N PRO A 69 -29.34 48.00 -22.12
CA PRO A 69 -29.54 47.71 -23.54
C PRO A 69 -28.28 47.40 -24.41
N THR A 70 -28.54 46.62 -25.47
CA THR A 70 -27.96 46.68 -26.83
C THR A 70 -26.44 46.52 -27.10
N ARG A 71 -26.12 45.31 -27.56
CA ARG A 71 -25.31 44.95 -28.75
C ARG A 71 -25.04 46.08 -29.78
N ARG A 72 -23.78 46.23 -30.21
CA ARG A 72 -23.40 46.84 -31.52
C ARG A 72 -22.31 46.03 -32.22
N HIS A 73 -22.49 45.81 -33.53
CA HIS A 73 -21.44 45.30 -34.43
C HIS A 73 -20.48 46.42 -34.83
N LEU A 74 -19.23 46.06 -35.16
CA LEU A 74 -18.37 46.85 -36.03
C LEU A 74 -17.40 45.94 -36.80
N HIS A 75 -17.20 46.24 -38.08
CA HIS A 75 -16.47 45.44 -39.06
C HIS A 75 -15.53 46.38 -39.83
N HIS A 76 -14.23 46.08 -39.88
CA HIS A 76 -13.18 46.44 -40.87
C HIS A 76 -11.81 46.25 -40.18
N ARG A 77 -10.82 45.45 -40.61
CA ARG A 77 -10.27 45.00 -41.92
C ARG A 77 -9.25 45.96 -42.55
N HIS A 78 -7.96 45.68 -42.34
CA HIS A 78 -6.82 45.65 -43.32
C HIS A 78 -5.60 45.04 -42.57
N GLN A 79 -5.03 43.90 -42.99
CA GLN A 79 -4.07 43.62 -44.09
C GLN A 79 -2.60 43.97 -43.79
N HIS A 80 -1.75 42.93 -43.70
CA HIS A 80 -0.36 42.77 -44.20
C HIS A 80 0.16 41.39 -43.71
N SER A 81 0.22 40.34 -44.55
CA SER A 81 1.27 39.95 -45.52
C SER A 81 2.40 39.06 -44.95
N LEU A 82 2.22 37.73 -45.11
CA LEU A 82 3.15 36.60 -45.44
C LEU A 82 4.68 36.82 -45.50
N PRO A 83 5.55 35.78 -45.30
CA PRO A 83 5.42 34.39 -45.80
C PRO A 83 5.70 33.25 -44.78
N THR A 84 5.00 32.10 -44.80
CA THR A 84 5.20 30.88 -45.63
C THR A 84 6.64 30.46 -45.90
N ASN A 85 7.01 29.30 -45.34
CA ASN A 85 8.04 28.43 -45.90
C ASN A 85 7.51 26.99 -45.94
N THR A 86 7.49 26.40 -47.14
CA THR A 86 7.11 25.01 -47.38
C THR A 86 8.33 24.29 -47.95
N LEU A 87 8.71 23.14 -47.38
CA LEU A 87 9.71 22.27 -47.99
C LEU A 87 9.11 20.88 -48.18
N MET A 88 9.06 20.43 -49.44
CA MET A 88 8.61 19.09 -49.81
C MET A 88 9.79 18.18 -50.12
N MET A 89 9.65 16.91 -49.71
CA MET A 89 10.29 15.72 -50.26
C MET A 89 11.82 15.63 -50.39
N THR A 90 12.35 14.54 -49.83
CA THR A 90 12.89 13.47 -50.70
C THR A 90 12.87 12.12 -49.98
N ARG A 91 12.30 11.08 -50.62
CA ARG A 91 12.41 9.68 -50.19
C ARG A 91 13.69 9.09 -50.79
N HIS A 92 14.64 8.64 -49.97
CA HIS A 92 15.68 7.73 -50.42
C HIS A 92 15.34 6.29 -50.03
N ARG A 93 14.89 5.50 -51.02
CA ARG A 93 14.92 4.04 -50.96
C ARG A 93 16.28 3.59 -51.49
N THR A 94 17.00 2.78 -50.71
CA THR A 94 18.19 2.06 -51.20
C THR A 94 17.89 0.57 -51.20
N LEU A 95 17.79 0.00 -52.41
CA LEU A 95 17.78 -1.45 -52.65
C LEU A 95 19.19 -2.01 -52.52
N PHE A 96 19.35 -3.21 -51.93
CA PHE A 96 20.35 -4.27 -52.22
C PHE A 96 20.26 -5.31 -51.07
N ALA A 97 20.36 -6.63 -51.24
CA ALA A 97 20.07 -7.49 -52.38
C ALA A 97 19.87 -8.94 -51.90
N ILE A 98 19.26 -9.77 -52.74
CA ILE A 98 18.92 -11.18 -52.42
C ILE A 98 20.15 -12.10 -52.59
N ARG A 99 20.39 -12.93 -51.58
CA ARG A 99 21.12 -14.21 -51.65
C ARG A 99 20.53 -15.08 -50.53
N GLY A 100 20.01 -16.29 -50.75
CA GLY A 100 20.24 -17.21 -51.86
C GLY A 100 20.95 -18.45 -51.33
N GLY A 101 20.24 -19.27 -50.54
CA GLY A 101 20.72 -20.53 -49.96
C GLY A 101 19.55 -21.52 -49.85
N GLN A 102 19.77 -22.77 -50.27
CA GLN A 102 18.73 -23.78 -50.48
C GLN A 102 18.77 -24.89 -49.41
N ASN A 103 17.60 -25.53 -49.21
CA ASN A 103 17.37 -26.90 -48.71
C ASN A 103 17.86 -27.22 -47.29
N SER A 104 17.05 -27.81 -46.41
CA SER A 104 16.49 -29.16 -46.60
C SER A 104 15.26 -29.50 -45.72
N SER A 105 14.30 -30.21 -46.34
CA SER A 105 13.41 -31.27 -45.80
C SER A 105 12.68 -31.10 -44.45
N ASP A 106 11.35 -31.12 -44.56
CA ASP A 106 10.41 -32.00 -43.85
C ASP A 106 10.43 -32.07 -42.31
N ASP A 107 9.34 -31.63 -41.67
CA ASP A 107 8.33 -32.61 -41.24
C ASP A 107 6.94 -31.98 -40.93
N ASN A 108 5.89 -32.80 -41.05
CA ASN A 108 4.50 -32.40 -40.85
C ASN A 108 4.11 -32.33 -39.37
N TYR A 109 3.26 -31.37 -38.98
CA TYR A 109 2.18 -31.66 -38.02
C TYR A 109 0.89 -30.91 -38.34
N SER A 110 -0.23 -31.60 -38.17
CA SER A 110 -1.57 -31.22 -38.64
C SER A 110 -2.28 -30.28 -37.67
N MET A 111 -2.92 -29.22 -38.20
CA MET A 111 -4.04 -28.58 -37.50
C MET A 111 -5.19 -29.58 -37.38
N ALA A 112 -5.60 -29.89 -36.15
CA ALA A 112 -6.84 -30.59 -35.87
C ALA A 112 -7.71 -29.73 -34.93
N SER A 113 -8.81 -29.20 -35.47
CA SER A 113 -9.85 -28.56 -34.68
C SER A 113 -10.52 -29.59 -33.77
N LEU A 114 -10.65 -29.30 -32.48
CA LEU A 114 -11.48 -30.09 -31.57
C LEU A 114 -12.52 -29.21 -30.88
N SER A 115 -13.75 -29.71 -30.88
CA SER A 115 -14.96 -28.98 -30.50
C SER A 115 -15.16 -28.91 -28.99
N SER A 116 -15.97 -27.92 -28.60
CA SER A 116 -16.61 -27.78 -27.30
C SER A 116 -16.97 -29.11 -26.64
N THR A 117 -16.39 -29.36 -25.46
CA THR A 117 -16.89 -30.34 -24.51
C THR A 117 -16.93 -29.68 -23.15
N SER A 118 -18.13 -29.49 -22.59
CA SER A 118 -18.32 -28.89 -21.28
C SER A 118 -17.92 -29.86 -20.18
N THR A 119 -16.65 -29.88 -19.80
CA THR A 119 -16.20 -30.53 -18.57
C THR A 119 -16.61 -29.68 -17.38
N THR A 120 -17.60 -30.16 -16.61
CA THR A 120 -17.85 -29.70 -15.25
C THR A 120 -16.60 -29.95 -14.42
N THR A 121 -15.78 -28.91 -14.24
CA THR A 121 -14.65 -28.91 -13.32
C THR A 121 -15.19 -28.95 -11.89
N THR A 122 -15.03 -30.11 -11.24
CA THR A 122 -15.06 -30.18 -9.78
C THR A 122 -13.98 -29.25 -9.26
N SER A 123 -14.38 -28.09 -8.75
CA SER A 123 -13.44 -27.04 -8.32
C SER A 123 -12.57 -27.56 -7.18
N SER A 124 -11.25 -27.56 -7.39
CA SER A 124 -10.29 -27.59 -6.28
C SER A 124 -10.66 -26.54 -5.23
N PRO A 125 -10.50 -26.80 -3.93
CA PRO A 125 -10.81 -25.82 -2.91
C PRO A 125 -10.00 -24.54 -3.17
N LEU A 126 -10.70 -23.41 -3.14
CA LEU A 126 -10.15 -22.08 -3.45
C LEU A 126 -8.92 -21.72 -2.61
N PHE A 127 -8.78 -22.33 -1.44
CA PHE A 127 -7.70 -22.13 -0.50
C PHE A 127 -6.95 -23.46 -0.30
N ALA A 128 -6.27 -23.96 -1.33
CA ALA A 128 -5.67 -25.30 -1.30
C ALA A 128 -4.53 -25.51 -0.26
N ARG A 129 -4.10 -24.46 0.44
CA ARG A 129 -3.07 -24.48 1.50
C ARG A 129 -3.49 -23.58 2.67
N PRO A 130 -3.19 -23.93 3.94
CA PRO A 130 -3.34 -23.03 5.07
C PRO A 130 -2.51 -21.76 4.93
N ILE A 131 -2.99 -20.68 5.55
CA ILE A 131 -2.31 -19.40 5.66
C ILE A 131 -1.52 -19.42 6.97
N GLU A 132 -0.26 -19.86 6.90
CA GLU A 132 0.55 -20.07 8.11
C GLU A 132 1.13 -18.75 8.63
N LYS A 133 2.03 -18.11 7.88
CA LYS A 133 2.73 -16.88 8.30
C LYS A 133 2.17 -15.60 7.66
N VAL A 134 1.80 -14.64 8.50
CA VAL A 134 1.24 -13.32 8.14
C VAL A 134 2.11 -12.22 8.76
N THR A 135 2.73 -11.38 7.95
CA THR A 135 3.53 -10.25 8.45
C THR A 135 2.78 -8.94 8.26
N VAL A 136 2.49 -8.24 9.36
CA VAL A 136 1.90 -6.90 9.39
C VAL A 136 3.03 -5.87 9.38
N VAL A 137 3.08 -5.07 8.32
CA VAL A 137 4.13 -4.09 8.08
C VAL A 137 3.59 -2.69 8.38
N GLY A 138 4.39 -1.90 9.08
CA GLY A 138 4.10 -0.49 9.37
C GLY A 138 5.34 0.37 9.15
N GLY A 139 5.14 1.63 8.77
CA GLY A 139 6.23 2.57 8.57
C GLY A 139 7.06 2.29 7.32
N THR A 140 6.45 1.72 6.27
CA THR A 140 7.03 1.65 4.92
C THR A 140 7.36 3.06 4.42
N HIS A 141 6.52 4.03 4.77
CA HIS A 141 6.88 5.44 4.82
C HIS A 141 6.99 5.90 6.28
N GLY A 142 8.10 6.53 6.67
CA GLY A 142 8.44 6.76 8.08
C GLY A 142 7.51 7.74 8.83
N ASN A 143 6.83 8.63 8.10
CA ASN A 143 5.91 9.63 8.67
C ASN A 143 4.42 9.19 8.66
N GLU A 144 4.12 7.94 8.29
CA GLU A 144 2.77 7.37 8.33
C GLU A 144 2.54 6.61 9.66
N TYR A 145 2.27 7.37 10.72
CA TYR A 145 2.34 6.88 12.10
C TYR A 145 1.33 5.79 12.48
N THR A 146 0.19 5.68 11.79
CA THR A 146 -0.85 4.69 12.15
C THR A 146 -0.35 3.25 12.03
N GLY A 147 0.31 2.89 10.93
CA GLY A 147 0.89 1.55 10.75
C GLY A 147 1.93 1.23 11.82
N ILE A 148 2.80 2.20 12.13
CA ILE A 148 3.85 2.09 13.16
C ILE A 148 3.25 1.91 14.57
N TRP A 149 2.14 2.59 14.87
CA TRP A 149 1.43 2.42 16.14
C TRP A 149 0.76 1.05 16.23
N ILE A 150 0.15 0.58 15.13
CA ILE A 150 -0.55 -0.71 15.10
C ILE A 150 0.42 -1.89 15.29
N ILE A 151 1.59 -1.91 14.61
CA ILE A 151 2.58 -2.98 14.84
C ILE A 151 3.06 -3.00 16.30
N LYS A 152 3.32 -1.83 16.91
CA LYS A 152 3.68 -1.73 18.34
C LYS A 152 2.55 -2.18 19.27
N SER A 153 1.30 -1.98 18.88
CA SER A 153 0.12 -2.48 19.60
C SER A 153 0.02 -4.00 19.54
N ILE A 154 0.33 -4.60 18.39
CA ILE A 154 0.39 -6.07 18.21
C ILE A 154 1.55 -6.66 19.01
N ASP A 155 2.75 -6.06 18.96
CA ASP A 155 3.89 -6.48 19.78
C ASP A 155 3.54 -6.48 21.27
N LYS A 156 2.85 -5.43 21.73
CA LYS A 156 2.42 -5.35 23.12
C LYS A 156 1.38 -6.41 23.49
N GLN A 157 0.50 -6.77 22.57
CA GLN A 157 -0.43 -7.90 22.74
C GLN A 157 0.32 -9.24 22.82
N ARG A 158 1.40 -9.43 22.05
CA ARG A 158 2.25 -10.62 22.11
C ARG A 158 2.92 -10.78 23.46
N GLU A 159 3.50 -9.71 24.01
CA GLU A 159 4.08 -9.72 25.36
C GLU A 159 3.07 -10.16 26.42
N ILE A 160 1.85 -9.61 26.38
CA ILE A 160 0.77 -9.92 27.34
C ILE A 160 0.33 -11.39 27.20
N TYR A 161 0.18 -11.88 25.97
CA TYR A 161 -0.22 -13.26 25.68
C TYR A 161 0.81 -14.27 26.23
N LEU A 162 2.10 -14.06 25.96
CA LEU A 162 3.17 -14.94 26.43
C LEU A 162 3.33 -14.92 27.96
N GLN A 163 3.12 -13.76 28.60
CA GLN A 163 3.08 -13.64 30.06
C GLN A 163 1.93 -14.44 30.66
N ALA A 164 0.73 -14.38 30.07
CA ALA A 164 -0.43 -15.16 30.53
C ALA A 164 -0.19 -16.67 30.42
N GLN A 165 0.37 -17.15 29.30
CA GLN A 165 0.71 -18.57 29.11
C GLN A 165 1.77 -19.07 30.12
N THR A 166 2.76 -18.24 30.45
CA THR A 166 3.80 -18.60 31.43
C THR A 166 3.18 -18.79 32.82
N LEU A 167 2.30 -17.88 33.23
CA LEU A 167 1.60 -17.93 34.53
C LEU A 167 0.64 -19.12 34.64
N SER A 168 -0.05 -19.50 33.55
CA SER A 168 -0.90 -20.70 33.56
C SER A 168 -0.11 -22.00 33.69
N ASN A 169 1.10 -22.05 33.13
CA ASN A 169 1.94 -23.26 33.17
C ASN A 169 2.53 -23.50 34.57
N ASP A 170 3.04 -22.46 35.25
CA ASP A 170 3.57 -22.59 36.62
C ASP A 170 2.51 -23.10 37.62
N GLN A 171 1.24 -22.67 37.48
CA GLN A 171 0.14 -23.10 38.36
C GLN A 171 -0.26 -24.58 38.20
N THR A 172 0.20 -25.29 37.16
CA THR A 172 -0.06 -26.73 37.02
C THR A 172 0.92 -27.62 37.79
N SER A 173 1.93 -27.03 38.44
CA SER A 173 2.98 -27.78 39.15
C SER A 173 2.72 -28.03 40.64
N ASP A 174 1.77 -27.33 41.27
CA ASP A 174 1.52 -27.40 42.71
C ASP A 174 0.02 -27.57 43.05
N ALA A 175 -0.58 -28.65 42.54
CA ALA A 175 -1.97 -29.01 42.81
C ALA A 175 -2.14 -29.67 44.20
N SER A 176 -2.09 -28.87 45.27
CA SER A 176 -2.65 -29.29 46.57
C SER A 176 -3.31 -28.16 47.36
N THR A 177 -4.54 -28.44 47.80
CA THR A 177 -5.35 -27.71 48.80
C THR A 177 -6.29 -26.59 48.29
N MET A 178 -7.55 -26.73 48.73
CA MET A 178 -8.72 -25.82 48.72
C MET A 178 -8.42 -24.31 48.87
N ASP A 179 -9.23 -23.39 48.34
CA ASP A 179 -10.61 -23.15 48.81
C ASP A 179 -11.55 -22.48 47.80
N THR A 180 -12.86 -22.67 48.01
CA THR A 180 -13.96 -22.05 47.26
C THR A 180 -14.54 -20.84 47.99
N THR A 181 -14.19 -19.62 47.57
CA THR A 181 -15.06 -18.42 47.68
C THR A 181 -14.40 -17.24 46.97
N ASP A 182 -15.04 -16.67 45.95
CA ASP A 182 -15.80 -15.43 46.14
C ASP A 182 -16.60 -15.03 44.89
N ASN A 183 -17.92 -14.86 45.05
CA ASN A 183 -18.79 -14.32 44.01
C ASN A 183 -18.85 -12.80 44.15
N ASN A 184 -18.11 -12.05 43.33
CA ASN A 184 -18.38 -10.64 43.04
C ASN A 184 -17.63 -10.16 41.78
N LYS A 185 -18.18 -10.44 40.60
CA LYS A 185 -17.92 -9.62 39.41
C LYS A 185 -19.13 -8.72 39.18
N GLN A 186 -19.02 -7.47 39.60
CA GLN A 186 -19.97 -6.42 39.23
C GLN A 186 -19.90 -6.19 37.72
N ASP A 187 -21.07 -5.98 37.11
CA ASP A 187 -21.22 -5.64 35.71
C ASP A 187 -20.53 -4.31 35.39
N GLY A 188 -19.36 -4.43 34.77
CA GLY A 188 -18.68 -3.35 34.09
C GLY A 188 -18.30 -3.86 32.72
N GLU A 189 -19.03 -3.44 31.70
CA GLU A 189 -18.83 -3.75 30.28
C GLU A 189 -17.52 -3.09 29.80
N LYS A 190 -16.40 -3.66 30.23
CA LYS A 190 -15.07 -3.25 29.79
C LYS A 190 -14.92 -3.69 28.35
N ASN A 191 -14.67 -2.71 27.46
CA ASN A 191 -14.01 -2.94 26.17
C ASN A 191 -12.64 -3.58 26.43
N ALA A 192 -12.62 -4.89 26.65
CA ALA A 192 -11.40 -5.68 26.67
C ALA A 192 -10.85 -5.66 25.25
N VAL A 193 -9.69 -5.03 25.07
CA VAL A 193 -8.96 -5.06 23.79
C VAL A 193 -8.67 -6.53 23.49
N VAL A 194 -9.40 -7.09 22.52
CA VAL A 194 -9.30 -8.51 22.21
C VAL A 194 -7.93 -8.77 21.58
N ASN A 195 -7.15 -9.63 22.22
CA ASN A 195 -5.79 -9.94 21.82
C ASN A 195 -5.80 -10.72 20.49
N VAL A 196 -5.06 -10.26 19.47
CA VAL A 196 -5.03 -10.90 18.16
C VAL A 196 -4.52 -12.36 18.20
N PHE A 197 -3.61 -12.68 19.12
CA PHE A 197 -3.04 -14.03 19.26
C PHE A 197 -4.02 -15.01 19.94
N GLU A 198 -4.88 -14.51 20.83
CA GLU A 198 -5.98 -15.29 21.43
C GLU A 198 -7.13 -15.48 20.43
N LYS A 199 -7.39 -14.46 19.61
CA LYS A 199 -8.53 -14.43 18.68
C LYS A 199 -8.30 -15.19 17.38
N PHE A 200 -7.06 -15.25 16.90
CA PHE A 200 -6.70 -15.84 15.61
C PHE A 200 -5.60 -16.91 15.73
N PRO A 201 -5.77 -17.94 16.59
CA PRO A 201 -4.70 -18.87 16.97
C PRO A 201 -4.20 -19.79 15.84
N SER A 202 -4.81 -19.76 14.65
CA SER A 202 -4.34 -20.52 13.48
C SER A 202 -3.35 -19.73 12.59
N LEU A 203 -2.94 -18.54 13.00
CA LEU A 203 -2.07 -17.64 12.24
C LEU A 203 -0.79 -17.35 13.03
N GLU A 204 0.36 -17.55 12.41
CA GLU A 204 1.62 -16.97 12.87
C GLU A 204 1.67 -15.51 12.43
N ILE A 205 1.24 -14.61 13.32
CA ILE A 205 1.24 -13.17 13.08
C ILE A 205 2.59 -12.59 13.49
N ASP A 206 3.29 -11.96 12.55
CA ASP A 206 4.52 -11.21 12.75
C ASP A 206 4.35 -9.72 12.40
N THR A 207 5.34 -8.93 12.82
CA THR A 207 5.34 -7.47 12.77
C THR A 207 6.66 -6.97 12.19
N LEU A 208 6.60 -5.94 11.33
CA LEU A 208 7.80 -5.34 10.73
C LEU A 208 7.71 -3.82 10.69
N LEU A 209 8.71 -3.15 11.27
CA LEU A 209 8.99 -1.74 11.00
C LEU A 209 9.84 -1.64 9.71
N ALA A 210 9.21 -1.23 8.62
CA ALA A 210 9.84 -1.28 7.31
C ALA A 210 10.97 -0.25 7.12
N ASN A 211 10.73 1.04 7.41
CA ASN A 211 11.76 2.09 7.29
C ASN A 211 12.08 2.74 8.66
N PRO A 212 12.93 2.11 9.49
CA PRO A 212 13.24 2.62 10.83
C PRO A 212 13.97 3.96 10.81
N VAL A 213 14.82 4.25 9.81
CA VAL A 213 15.58 5.50 9.75
C VAL A 213 14.68 6.66 9.33
N ALA A 214 13.85 6.50 8.28
CA ALA A 214 12.87 7.52 7.91
C ALA A 214 11.85 7.77 9.02
N TYR A 215 11.46 6.74 9.79
CA TYR A 215 10.63 6.92 10.98
C TYR A 215 11.31 7.78 12.05
N MET A 216 12.57 7.50 12.38
CA MET A 216 13.34 8.27 13.36
C MET A 216 13.55 9.74 12.93
N GLU A 217 13.60 10.02 11.63
CA GLU A 217 13.69 11.39 11.10
C GLU A 217 12.33 12.05 10.83
N ASN A 218 11.20 11.35 11.04
CA ASN A 218 9.85 11.77 10.66
C ASN A 218 9.75 12.21 9.18
N LYS A 219 10.33 11.40 8.28
CA LYS A 219 10.28 11.59 6.83
C LYS A 219 9.52 10.44 6.17
N ARG A 220 9.05 10.67 4.93
CA ARG A 220 8.51 9.61 4.08
C ARG A 220 9.59 8.55 3.80
N PHE A 221 10.76 9.01 3.38
CA PHE A 221 11.97 8.22 3.14
C PHE A 221 13.22 9.10 3.34
N ILE A 222 14.41 8.50 3.34
CA ILE A 222 15.71 9.19 3.43
C ILE A 222 16.20 9.59 2.05
N ASP A 223 16.41 8.62 1.14
CA ASP A 223 17.00 8.85 -0.18
C ASP A 223 16.01 8.59 -1.32
N VAL A 224 15.31 7.44 -1.30
CA VAL A 224 14.33 7.04 -2.33
C VAL A 224 13.10 6.38 -1.70
N ASP A 225 11.96 6.38 -2.38
CA ASP A 225 10.73 5.80 -1.85
C ASP A 225 10.83 4.27 -1.73
N LEU A 226 10.90 3.74 -0.50
CA LEU A 226 11.02 2.30 -0.21
C LEU A 226 9.95 1.47 -0.93
N ASN A 227 8.74 1.99 -1.08
CA ASN A 227 7.63 1.30 -1.73
C ASN A 227 7.72 1.33 -3.27
N ARG A 228 8.91 1.65 -3.80
CA ARG A 228 9.29 1.61 -5.22
C ARG A 228 10.55 0.77 -5.47
N GLU A 229 11.14 0.17 -4.43
CA GLU A 229 12.46 -0.49 -4.52
C GLU A 229 12.40 -2.01 -4.77
N PHE A 230 11.23 -2.65 -4.72
CA PHE A 230 11.10 -4.11 -4.78
C PHE A 230 11.02 -4.70 -6.19
N SER A 231 11.46 -3.98 -7.23
CA SER A 231 11.60 -4.54 -8.58
C SER A 231 12.83 -5.44 -8.69
N ILE A 232 12.81 -6.42 -9.60
CA ILE A 232 13.90 -7.37 -9.80
C ILE A 232 15.24 -6.68 -10.11
N GLU A 233 15.19 -5.59 -10.88
CA GLU A 233 16.35 -4.78 -11.26
C GLU A 233 16.96 -4.06 -10.04
N LYS A 234 16.13 -3.40 -9.24
CA LYS A 234 16.58 -2.62 -8.07
C LYS A 234 17.13 -3.51 -6.96
N LEU A 235 16.43 -4.60 -6.64
CA LEU A 235 16.94 -5.58 -5.68
C LEU A 235 18.28 -6.14 -6.15
N ARG A 236 18.42 -6.56 -7.41
CA ARG A 236 19.67 -7.14 -7.95
C ARG A 236 20.85 -6.16 -8.01
N LYS A 237 20.63 -4.85 -7.95
CA LYS A 237 21.72 -3.85 -7.82
C LYS A 237 22.39 -3.86 -6.45
N VAL A 238 21.74 -4.38 -5.41
CA VAL A 238 22.31 -4.52 -4.07
C VAL A 238 23.00 -5.90 -3.94
N PRO A 239 24.33 -5.94 -3.70
CA PRO A 239 25.05 -7.19 -3.47
C PRO A 239 24.60 -7.88 -2.18
N THR A 240 24.69 -9.21 -2.14
CA THR A 240 24.48 -10.03 -0.92
C THR A 240 25.64 -11.00 -0.75
N SER A 241 25.98 -11.33 0.50
CA SER A 241 26.86 -12.47 0.77
C SER A 241 26.11 -13.78 0.41
N THR A 242 26.83 -14.89 0.24
CA THR A 242 26.21 -16.20 -0.03
C THR A 242 25.62 -16.86 1.23
N THR A 243 25.58 -16.14 2.34
CA THR A 243 25.08 -16.61 3.64
C THR A 243 23.67 -16.11 3.82
N THR A 244 22.72 -17.01 4.06
CA THR A 244 21.32 -16.64 4.37
C THR A 244 21.26 -15.98 5.75
N PRO A 245 20.82 -14.72 5.88
CA PRO A 245 20.80 -14.05 7.18
C PRO A 245 19.58 -14.48 8.00
N ASP A 246 19.80 -14.94 9.23
CA ASP A 246 18.77 -14.95 10.28
C ASP A 246 18.54 -13.54 10.87
N GLU A 247 19.43 -12.57 10.57
CA GLU A 247 19.38 -11.20 11.10
C GLU A 247 19.36 -10.12 9.98
N CYS A 248 18.61 -9.05 10.22
CA CYS A 248 18.25 -8.04 9.21
C CYS A 248 19.27 -6.89 9.13
N ASP A 249 20.54 -7.18 8.82
CA ASP A 249 21.56 -6.13 8.65
C ASP A 249 22.61 -6.48 7.57
N VAL A 250 22.27 -6.19 6.32
CA VAL A 250 23.19 -6.32 5.17
C VAL A 250 24.41 -5.42 5.33
N ARG A 251 24.32 -4.31 6.09
CA ARG A 251 25.48 -3.43 6.33
C ARG A 251 26.44 -4.03 7.35
N ALA A 252 25.95 -4.74 8.37
CA ALA A 252 26.79 -5.40 9.37
C ALA A 252 27.64 -6.52 8.76
N GLU A 253 27.07 -7.39 7.91
CA GLU A 253 27.77 -8.55 7.32
C GLU A 253 29.10 -8.15 6.67
N PHE A 254 29.07 -7.16 5.77
CA PHE A 254 30.26 -6.72 5.04
C PHE A 254 31.22 -5.87 5.89
N CYS A 255 30.74 -5.26 6.97
CA CYS A 255 31.60 -4.55 7.93
C CYS A 255 32.40 -5.52 8.82
N SER A 256 31.90 -6.72 9.11
CA SER A 256 32.63 -7.75 9.88
C SER A 256 33.71 -8.47 9.08
N ASP A 257 33.51 -8.71 7.79
CA ASP A 257 34.38 -9.55 6.96
C ASP A 257 35.66 -8.84 6.45
N GLY A 258 35.85 -7.55 6.79
CA GLY A 258 37.01 -6.77 6.35
C GLY A 258 37.04 -6.50 4.83
N ASN A 259 35.94 -6.75 4.13
CA ASN A 259 35.79 -6.53 2.70
C ASN A 259 35.45 -5.06 2.40
N VAL A 260 36.46 -4.20 2.55
CA VAL A 260 36.35 -2.73 2.48
C VAL A 260 35.62 -2.27 1.21
N ASP A 261 35.93 -2.85 0.06
CA ASP A 261 35.36 -2.49 -1.23
C ASP A 261 33.84 -2.70 -1.28
N MET A 262 33.31 -3.77 -0.66
CA MET A 262 31.86 -4.03 -0.63
C MET A 262 31.13 -3.16 0.40
N ALA A 263 31.78 -2.83 1.52
CA ALA A 263 31.24 -1.87 2.48
C ALA A 263 31.14 -0.46 1.86
N GLU A 264 32.12 -0.05 1.05
CA GLU A 264 32.10 1.21 0.31
C GLU A 264 30.98 1.22 -0.75
N VAL A 265 30.79 0.13 -1.50
CA VAL A 265 29.67 -0.01 -2.45
C VAL A 265 28.31 0.13 -1.73
N LEU A 266 28.08 -0.58 -0.62
CA LEU A 266 26.81 -0.48 0.13
C LEU A 266 26.59 0.88 0.80
N ALA A 267 27.66 1.62 1.11
CA ALA A 267 27.58 2.99 1.60
C ALA A 267 27.24 4.01 0.49
N SER A 268 27.49 3.67 -0.78
CA SER A 268 27.18 4.52 -1.94
C SER A 268 25.74 4.36 -2.48
N LEU A 269 25.05 3.27 -2.09
CA LEU A 269 23.67 2.99 -2.52
C LEU A 269 22.64 3.73 -1.65
N PRO A 270 21.48 4.11 -2.20
CA PRO A 270 20.39 4.72 -1.43
C PRO A 270 20.01 3.86 -0.23
N HIS A 271 19.71 4.50 0.90
CA HIS A 271 19.33 3.84 2.14
C HIS A 271 18.21 2.81 1.93
N GLU A 272 17.13 3.23 1.26
CA GLU A 272 15.97 2.39 0.99
C GLU A 272 16.23 1.25 0.00
N SER A 273 17.16 1.39 -0.96
CA SER A 273 17.51 0.28 -1.86
C SER A 273 18.15 -0.87 -1.07
N VAL A 274 19.09 -0.56 -0.17
CA VAL A 274 19.69 -1.56 0.75
C VAL A 274 18.63 -2.14 1.68
N ARG A 275 17.75 -1.29 2.23
CA ARG A 275 16.66 -1.73 3.11
C ARG A 275 15.65 -2.65 2.41
N ALA A 276 15.35 -2.41 1.12
CA ALA A 276 14.49 -3.30 0.35
C ALA A 276 15.10 -4.69 0.16
N ARG A 277 16.44 -4.76 -0.03
CA ARG A 277 17.16 -6.04 -0.09
C ARG A 277 17.16 -6.78 1.25
N GLU A 278 17.35 -6.08 2.37
CA GLU A 278 17.19 -6.64 3.72
C GLU A 278 15.78 -7.22 3.95
N ILE A 279 14.73 -6.48 3.54
CA ILE A 279 13.33 -6.90 3.67
C ILE A 279 13.00 -8.08 2.75
N GLU A 280 13.59 -8.17 1.55
CA GLU A 280 13.46 -9.38 0.72
C GLU A 280 14.07 -10.61 1.42
N GLY A 281 15.20 -10.46 2.13
CA GLY A 281 15.79 -11.54 2.92
C GLY A 281 14.86 -12.06 4.03
N LEU A 282 14.15 -11.14 4.71
CA LEU A 282 13.18 -11.50 5.75
C LEU A 282 11.90 -12.14 5.20
N LEU A 283 11.26 -11.49 4.23
CA LEU A 283 9.89 -11.81 3.79
C LEU A 283 9.85 -12.75 2.58
N GLY A 284 10.89 -12.73 1.76
CA GLY A 284 11.01 -13.40 0.48
C GLY A 284 11.64 -14.79 0.56
N PRO A 285 12.29 -15.29 -0.51
CA PRO A 285 12.67 -14.54 -1.71
C PRO A 285 11.46 -14.07 -2.52
N LYS A 286 11.56 -12.87 -3.10
CA LYS A 286 10.53 -12.42 -4.04
C LYS A 286 10.76 -13.05 -5.41
N PHE A 287 12.02 -13.13 -5.83
CA PHE A 287 12.43 -13.70 -7.11
C PHE A 287 13.29 -14.94 -6.90
N VAL A 288 12.84 -16.08 -7.45
CA VAL A 288 13.61 -17.33 -7.43
C VAL A 288 14.76 -17.21 -8.43
N SER A 289 15.99 -17.51 -8.00
CA SER A 289 17.13 -17.55 -8.91
C SER A 289 17.17 -18.89 -9.63
N SER A 290 17.05 -18.88 -10.96
CA SER A 290 17.05 -20.10 -11.80
C SER A 290 18.37 -20.87 -11.82
N VAL A 291 19.40 -20.38 -11.12
CA VAL A 291 20.77 -20.95 -11.11
C VAL A 291 20.85 -22.28 -10.33
N THR A 292 19.93 -22.54 -9.39
CA THR A 292 19.89 -23.79 -8.60
C THR A 292 19.13 -24.93 -9.27
N ALA A 293 18.43 -24.70 -10.39
CA ALA A 293 17.56 -25.67 -11.05
C ALA A 293 18.29 -26.69 -11.95
N THR A 294 19.53 -27.08 -11.63
CA THR A 294 20.34 -28.02 -12.43
C THR A 294 20.53 -29.41 -11.80
N SER A 295 19.95 -29.68 -10.63
CA SER A 295 19.90 -31.03 -10.05
C SER A 295 18.67 -31.80 -10.55
N THR A 296 18.75 -32.37 -11.75
CA THR A 296 17.75 -33.30 -12.28
C THR A 296 17.85 -34.65 -11.56
N ASP A 297 17.19 -34.82 -10.40
CA ASP A 297 16.97 -36.13 -9.76
C ASP A 297 15.90 -36.07 -8.64
N GLN A 298 14.65 -35.72 -8.97
CA GLN A 298 13.39 -36.23 -8.37
C GLN A 298 12.16 -35.53 -9.01
N PRO A 299 11.11 -36.26 -9.48
CA PRO A 299 9.95 -35.61 -10.11
C PRO A 299 8.89 -35.00 -9.17
N ASP A 300 8.93 -35.31 -7.87
CA ASP A 300 7.78 -35.12 -6.95
C ASP A 300 8.05 -34.15 -5.78
N ASN A 301 9.09 -33.32 -5.83
CA ASN A 301 9.38 -32.37 -4.74
C ASN A 301 8.85 -30.96 -5.06
N ILE A 302 7.92 -30.50 -4.23
CA ILE A 302 7.18 -29.22 -4.38
C ILE A 302 8.04 -28.02 -3.95
N ASP A 303 7.75 -26.85 -4.53
CA ASP A 303 8.29 -25.51 -4.21
C ASP A 303 9.79 -25.27 -4.46
N ALA A 304 10.08 -24.79 -5.67
CA ALA A 304 11.25 -23.96 -5.94
C ALA A 304 11.11 -22.59 -5.25
N SER A 305 11.36 -22.58 -3.93
CA SER A 305 11.31 -21.47 -2.98
C SER A 305 10.05 -20.59 -3.01
N ASP A 306 9.04 -21.04 -2.27
CA ASP A 306 8.00 -20.18 -1.70
C ASP A 306 8.64 -19.09 -0.80
N PRO A 307 8.13 -17.85 -0.77
CA PRO A 307 8.60 -16.83 0.16
C PRO A 307 8.33 -17.20 1.63
N ASN A 308 9.23 -16.82 2.53
CA ASN A 308 9.14 -17.03 3.97
C ASN A 308 7.81 -16.55 4.57
N THR A 309 7.23 -15.46 4.03
CA THR A 309 5.91 -14.95 4.45
C THR A 309 4.83 -15.27 3.41
N CYS A 310 3.75 -15.92 3.87
CA CYS A 310 2.59 -16.22 3.01
C CYS A 310 1.81 -14.94 2.65
N VAL A 311 1.46 -14.10 3.64
CA VAL A 311 0.72 -12.84 3.43
C VAL A 311 1.47 -11.66 4.03
N VAL A 312 1.80 -10.65 3.22
CA VAL A 312 2.31 -9.36 3.70
C VAL A 312 1.19 -8.33 3.68
N ILE A 313 0.86 -7.79 4.86
CA ILE A 313 -0.15 -6.74 5.05
C ILE A 313 0.57 -5.41 5.29
N ASP A 314 0.59 -4.53 4.29
CA ASP A 314 1.27 -3.23 4.35
C ASP A 314 0.29 -2.11 4.75
N LEU A 315 0.55 -1.46 5.88
CA LEU A 315 -0.35 -0.46 6.46
C LEU A 315 0.10 0.96 6.10
N HIS A 316 -0.73 1.67 5.34
CA HIS A 316 -0.50 3.03 4.86
C HIS A 316 -1.52 4.04 5.36
N THR A 317 -1.14 5.31 5.30
CA THR A 317 -2.06 6.42 5.52
C THR A 317 -1.83 7.58 4.56
N THR A 318 -2.91 8.06 3.96
CA THR A 318 -2.92 9.21 3.05
C THR A 318 -3.52 10.45 3.70
N THR A 319 -3.04 11.61 3.25
CA THR A 319 -3.61 12.93 3.52
C THR A 319 -4.93 13.18 2.76
N SER A 320 -5.22 12.39 1.72
CA SER A 320 -6.45 12.43 0.90
C SER A 320 -7.65 11.80 1.60
N ASN A 321 -8.87 12.14 1.20
CA ASN A 321 -10.11 11.70 1.86
C ASN A 321 -10.60 10.32 1.35
N MET A 322 -9.69 9.37 1.21
CA MET A 322 -9.96 8.05 0.62
C MET A 322 -10.72 7.08 1.54
N GLY A 323 -11.05 7.46 2.77
CA GLY A 323 -11.72 6.59 3.73
C GLY A 323 -10.88 5.35 4.06
N ILE A 324 -11.52 4.17 4.16
CA ILE A 324 -10.82 2.87 4.20
C ILE A 324 -10.71 2.37 2.76
N THR A 325 -9.49 2.33 2.21
CA THR A 325 -9.23 1.76 0.89
C THR A 325 -8.40 0.49 1.02
N LEU A 326 -8.94 -0.62 0.52
CA LEU A 326 -8.24 -1.91 0.43
C LEU A 326 -7.57 -1.99 -0.94
N ILE A 327 -6.25 -2.08 -0.97
CA ILE A 327 -5.48 -2.17 -2.21
C ILE A 327 -4.98 -3.60 -2.39
N ILE A 328 -5.45 -4.27 -3.45
CA ILE A 328 -5.15 -5.68 -3.76
C ILE A 328 -4.68 -5.84 -5.21
N PRO A 329 -3.92 -6.90 -5.53
CA PRO A 329 -3.59 -7.24 -6.90
C PRO A 329 -4.72 -7.95 -7.63
N GLU A 330 -4.80 -7.74 -8.94
CA GLU A 330 -5.59 -8.59 -9.85
C GLU A 330 -5.06 -10.04 -9.87
N GLY A 331 -5.97 -10.99 -10.08
CA GLY A 331 -5.69 -12.43 -10.26
C GLY A 331 -5.37 -13.19 -8.97
N ASP A 332 -5.35 -12.52 -7.81
CA ASP A 332 -5.16 -13.16 -6.51
C ASP A 332 -6.51 -13.51 -5.87
N ALA A 333 -6.99 -14.73 -6.13
CA ALA A 333 -8.25 -15.24 -5.62
C ALA A 333 -8.37 -15.15 -4.08
N LEU A 334 -7.27 -15.38 -3.34
CA LEU A 334 -7.28 -15.34 -1.88
C LEU A 334 -7.43 -13.90 -1.38
N MET A 335 -6.63 -12.97 -1.89
CA MET A 335 -6.71 -11.56 -1.51
C MET A 335 -8.03 -10.90 -1.98
N SER A 336 -8.59 -11.37 -3.09
CA SER A 336 -9.88 -10.91 -3.62
C SER A 336 -11.06 -11.34 -2.73
N ALA A 337 -11.11 -12.62 -2.34
CA ALA A 337 -12.09 -13.11 -1.37
C ALA A 337 -11.92 -12.44 0.02
N ALA A 338 -10.67 -12.20 0.44
CA ALA A 338 -10.37 -11.48 1.66
C ALA A 338 -10.88 -10.02 1.60
N ALA A 339 -10.61 -9.29 0.52
CA ALA A 339 -11.10 -7.93 0.34
C ALA A 339 -12.63 -7.87 0.35
N ALA A 340 -13.30 -8.79 -0.34
CA ALA A 340 -14.76 -8.90 -0.36
C ALA A 340 -15.36 -9.07 1.06
N TYR A 341 -14.69 -9.86 1.92
CA TYR A 341 -15.06 -10.06 3.32
C TYR A 341 -14.80 -8.80 4.17
N VAL A 342 -13.63 -8.17 4.01
CA VAL A 342 -13.24 -6.96 4.75
C VAL A 342 -14.16 -5.79 4.39
N LEU A 343 -14.48 -5.58 3.11
CA LEU A 343 -15.47 -4.59 2.66
C LEU A 343 -16.80 -4.77 3.39
N HIS A 344 -17.39 -5.97 3.31
CA HIS A 344 -18.66 -6.27 3.94
C HIS A 344 -18.63 -6.04 5.46
N LYS A 345 -17.55 -6.47 6.14
CA LYS A 345 -17.36 -6.23 7.57
C LYS A 345 -17.30 -4.73 7.87
N CYS A 346 -16.42 -3.98 7.20
CA CYS A 346 -16.28 -2.53 7.39
C CYS A 346 -17.59 -1.79 7.17
N GLN A 347 -18.30 -2.08 6.09
CA GLN A 347 -19.55 -1.41 5.71
C GLN A 347 -20.73 -1.79 6.62
N GLU A 348 -20.97 -3.08 6.87
CA GLU A 348 -22.19 -3.55 7.57
C GLU A 348 -22.02 -3.75 9.07
N ARG A 349 -20.86 -4.22 9.54
CA ARG A 349 -20.62 -4.44 10.98
C ARG A 349 -20.08 -3.20 11.69
N TYR A 350 -19.23 -2.42 11.02
CA TYR A 350 -18.53 -1.29 11.62
C TYR A 350 -19.03 0.08 11.13
N GLY A 351 -19.93 0.11 10.15
CA GLY A 351 -20.61 1.33 9.69
C GLY A 351 -19.79 2.24 8.76
N HIS A 352 -18.60 1.79 8.32
CA HIS A 352 -17.76 2.50 7.35
C HIS A 352 -18.28 2.28 5.93
N LYS A 353 -19.41 2.93 5.61
CA LYS A 353 -20.06 2.83 4.29
C LYS A 353 -19.18 3.35 3.14
N GLU A 354 -18.19 4.18 3.46
CA GLU A 354 -17.19 4.71 2.52
C GLU A 354 -16.04 3.73 2.21
N ALA A 355 -16.00 2.55 2.85
CA ALA A 355 -14.94 1.57 2.63
C ALA A 355 -14.99 0.99 1.20
N GLN A 356 -13.85 1.01 0.51
CA GLN A 356 -13.73 0.72 -0.92
C GLN A 356 -12.51 -0.16 -1.22
N CYS A 357 -12.48 -0.74 -2.42
CA CYS A 357 -11.36 -1.55 -2.90
C CYS A 357 -10.81 -0.96 -4.19
N LEU A 358 -9.48 -0.82 -4.26
CA LEU A 358 -8.72 -0.41 -5.43
C LEU A 358 -7.86 -1.59 -5.89
N MET A 359 -8.20 -2.20 -7.01
CA MET A 359 -7.46 -3.33 -7.57
C MET A 359 -6.38 -2.84 -8.54
N HIS A 360 -5.15 -3.31 -8.35
CA HIS A 360 -4.01 -3.04 -9.22
C HIS A 360 -3.97 -4.04 -10.38
N ALA A 361 -4.06 -3.53 -11.61
CA ALA A 361 -3.98 -4.28 -12.87
C ALA A 361 -2.55 -4.74 -13.22
N LEU A 362 -1.86 -5.33 -12.24
CA LEU A 362 -0.52 -5.93 -12.36
C LEU A 362 -0.60 -7.36 -11.82
N PRO A 363 -1.20 -8.29 -12.58
CA PRO A 363 -1.53 -9.62 -12.08
C PRO A 363 -0.30 -10.46 -11.75
N GLN A 364 0.84 -10.27 -12.45
CA GLN A 364 2.06 -10.99 -12.12
C GLN A 364 2.76 -10.34 -10.91
N ARG A 365 3.06 -11.14 -9.87
CA ARG A 365 3.78 -10.70 -8.65
C ARG A 365 5.12 -10.03 -8.94
N GLN A 366 5.79 -10.45 -10.02
CA GLN A 366 7.11 -9.96 -10.44
C GLN A 366 7.12 -8.50 -10.88
N ASP A 367 6.04 -8.01 -11.51
CA ASP A 367 5.96 -6.66 -12.09
C ASP A 367 5.62 -5.58 -11.04
N ARG A 368 5.12 -6.01 -9.89
CA ARG A 368 4.73 -5.14 -8.77
C ARG A 368 5.99 -4.60 -8.08
N MET A 369 6.09 -3.30 -7.81
CA MET A 369 7.29 -2.68 -7.21
C MET A 369 7.17 -2.38 -5.70
N ASN A 370 6.02 -2.70 -5.10
CA ASN A 370 5.64 -2.37 -3.72
C ASN A 370 6.08 -3.44 -2.71
N LEU A 371 6.21 -3.07 -1.43
CA LEU A 371 6.70 -3.95 -0.36
C LEU A 371 5.79 -5.18 -0.16
N SER A 372 4.47 -5.01 -0.22
CA SER A 372 3.52 -6.12 -0.06
C SER A 372 3.67 -7.24 -1.10
N SER A 373 4.35 -6.99 -2.23
CA SER A 373 4.68 -8.04 -3.21
C SER A 373 5.81 -9.01 -2.79
N CYS A 374 6.48 -8.76 -1.65
CA CYS A 374 7.48 -9.68 -1.10
C CYS A 374 6.88 -10.98 -0.55
N GLY A 375 5.66 -10.96 0.00
CA GLY A 375 4.95 -12.17 0.38
C GLY A 375 4.44 -12.96 -0.85
N ARG A 376 3.96 -14.19 -0.65
CA ARG A 376 3.24 -14.93 -1.72
C ARG A 376 2.01 -14.13 -2.16
N HIS A 377 1.27 -13.64 -1.17
CA HIS A 377 0.14 -12.74 -1.30
C HIS A 377 0.47 -11.37 -0.67
N GLY A 378 -0.06 -10.32 -1.27
CA GLY A 378 0.12 -8.94 -0.80
C GLY A 378 -1.22 -8.24 -0.63
N PHE A 379 -1.43 -7.63 0.54
CA PHE A 379 -2.61 -6.84 0.85
C PHE A 379 -2.17 -5.49 1.41
N THR A 380 -2.73 -4.39 0.94
CA THR A 380 -2.44 -3.07 1.48
C THR A 380 -3.71 -2.44 2.06
N ILE A 381 -3.60 -1.88 3.26
CA ILE A 381 -4.70 -1.14 3.92
C ILE A 381 -4.27 0.33 3.96
N GLU A 382 -4.94 1.15 3.14
CA GLU A 382 -4.74 2.58 3.02
C GLU A 382 -5.89 3.30 3.74
N VAL A 383 -5.59 4.21 4.68
CA VAL A 383 -6.63 4.94 5.42
C VAL A 383 -6.33 6.43 5.52
N GLY A 384 -7.27 7.24 5.03
CA GLY A 384 -7.22 8.71 5.10
C GLY A 384 -8.58 9.35 5.43
N PRO A 385 -8.61 10.66 5.67
CA PRO A 385 -7.48 11.59 5.62
C PRO A 385 -6.76 11.70 6.98
N THR A 386 -5.43 11.68 6.97
CA THR A 386 -4.61 12.09 8.12
C THR A 386 -3.36 12.85 7.67
N PRO A 387 -2.96 13.94 8.35
CA PRO A 387 -1.68 14.58 8.08
C PRO A 387 -0.52 13.61 8.35
N GLN A 388 0.52 13.68 7.51
CA GLN A 388 1.80 13.01 7.78
C GLN A 388 2.39 13.50 9.11
N GLY A 389 2.98 12.59 9.89
CA GLY A 389 3.50 12.88 11.23
C GLY A 389 2.43 13.12 12.30
N VAL A 390 1.15 12.80 12.03
CA VAL A 390 0.05 12.90 12.99
C VAL A 390 -0.62 11.55 13.19
N LEU A 391 -0.72 11.12 14.45
CA LEU A 391 -1.50 9.94 14.84
C LEU A 391 -2.92 10.36 15.21
N ARG A 392 -3.91 9.87 14.45
CA ARG A 392 -5.33 10.13 14.67
C ARG A 392 -6.05 8.89 15.21
N HIS A 393 -6.84 9.06 16.27
CA HIS A 393 -7.56 7.96 16.93
C HIS A 393 -8.56 7.27 16.00
N ASP A 394 -9.36 8.05 15.27
CA ASP A 394 -10.37 7.54 14.33
C ASP A 394 -9.76 6.79 13.14
N VAL A 395 -8.59 7.25 12.66
CA VAL A 395 -7.83 6.57 11.60
C VAL A 395 -7.23 5.26 12.11
N VAL A 396 -6.67 5.25 13.33
CA VAL A 396 -6.20 4.01 13.97
C VAL A 396 -7.33 2.99 14.12
N GLU A 397 -8.50 3.39 14.62
CA GLU A 397 -9.65 2.48 14.77
C GLU A 397 -10.14 1.93 13.41
N LYS A 398 -10.18 2.77 12.37
CA LYS A 398 -10.51 2.35 10.99
C LYS A 398 -9.51 1.33 10.45
N THR A 399 -8.20 1.58 10.57
CA THR A 399 -7.16 0.65 10.11
C THR A 399 -7.17 -0.66 10.91
N GLN A 400 -7.31 -0.60 12.24
CA GLN A 400 -7.46 -1.79 13.10
C GLN A 400 -8.70 -2.61 12.73
N THR A 401 -9.81 -1.94 12.41
CA THR A 401 -11.06 -2.60 12.00
C THR A 401 -10.88 -3.41 10.71
N ALA A 402 -10.27 -2.80 9.69
CA ALA A 402 -9.96 -3.49 8.43
C ALA A 402 -8.97 -4.65 8.65
N LEU A 403 -7.91 -4.43 9.43
CA LEU A 403 -6.91 -5.46 9.76
C LEU A 403 -7.52 -6.63 10.54
N HIS A 404 -8.37 -6.37 11.53
CA HIS A 404 -9.05 -7.42 12.30
C HIS A 404 -10.03 -8.22 11.45
N ALA A 405 -10.71 -7.61 10.48
CA ALA A 405 -11.56 -8.34 9.53
C ALA A 405 -10.74 -9.21 8.57
N LEU A 406 -9.54 -8.76 8.18
CA LEU A 406 -8.62 -9.51 7.32
C LEU A 406 -8.02 -10.73 8.05
N LEU A 407 -7.55 -10.54 9.28
CA LEU A 407 -7.10 -11.64 10.14
C LEU A 407 -8.23 -12.63 10.45
N GLU A 408 -9.46 -12.15 10.66
CA GLU A 408 -10.65 -12.99 10.85
C GLU A 408 -10.95 -13.85 9.62
N PHE A 409 -10.90 -13.28 8.41
CA PHE A 409 -11.08 -14.03 7.16
C PHE A 409 -10.06 -15.15 7.01
N MET A 410 -8.77 -14.86 7.27
CA MET A 410 -7.69 -15.84 7.12
C MET A 410 -7.78 -16.94 8.19
N HIS A 411 -8.10 -16.58 9.43
CA HIS A 411 -8.32 -17.54 10.50
C HIS A 411 -9.48 -18.50 10.20
N LEU A 412 -10.63 -17.97 9.77
CA LEU A 412 -11.80 -18.79 9.41
C LEU A 412 -11.52 -19.67 8.19
N SER A 413 -10.77 -19.17 7.20
CA SER A 413 -10.31 -19.97 6.04
C SER A 413 -9.44 -21.15 6.47
N ASN A 414 -8.52 -20.97 7.42
CA ASN A 414 -7.71 -22.06 7.96
C ASN A 414 -8.55 -23.10 8.71
N LEU A 415 -9.55 -22.66 9.51
CA LEU A 415 -10.46 -23.58 10.21
C LEU A 415 -11.28 -24.42 9.21
N GLU A 416 -11.81 -23.80 8.16
CA GLU A 416 -12.57 -24.51 7.12
C GLU A 416 -11.74 -25.60 6.43
N LEU A 417 -10.44 -25.37 6.20
CA LEU A 417 -9.51 -26.37 5.63
C LEU A 417 -9.13 -27.51 6.59
N LEU A 418 -9.28 -27.30 7.89
CA LEU A 418 -9.15 -28.37 8.89
C LEU A 418 -10.44 -29.18 8.99
N GLU A 419 -11.60 -28.52 8.94
CA GLU A 419 -12.92 -29.17 8.96
C GLU A 419 -13.20 -30.00 7.71
N GLN A 420 -12.79 -29.54 6.51
CA GLN A 420 -12.88 -30.31 5.25
C GLN A 420 -12.05 -31.61 5.24
N LYS A 421 -11.13 -31.80 6.20
CA LYS A 421 -10.40 -33.06 6.40
C LYS A 421 -11.10 -34.00 7.40
N GLY A 422 -12.20 -33.57 8.00
CA GLY A 422 -13.10 -34.38 8.82
C GLY A 422 -14.38 -34.76 8.07
N ASP A 423 -15.04 -35.83 8.52
CA ASP A 423 -16.19 -36.47 7.86
C ASP A 423 -17.53 -35.71 8.12
N GLY A 424 -17.53 -34.37 7.99
CA GLY A 424 -18.56 -33.46 8.53
C GLY A 424 -19.10 -32.41 7.54
N ASP A 425 -20.15 -32.77 6.80
CA ASP A 425 -20.72 -31.99 5.69
C ASP A 425 -21.70 -30.86 6.13
N ASN A 426 -21.34 -30.03 7.14
CA ASN A 426 -22.32 -29.12 7.77
C ASN A 426 -21.80 -27.75 8.26
N ALA A 427 -20.56 -27.35 7.91
CA ALA A 427 -20.04 -26.02 8.24
C ALA A 427 -20.49 -24.95 7.22
N SER A 428 -20.99 -23.80 7.70
CA SER A 428 -21.28 -22.65 6.82
C SER A 428 -20.00 -21.90 6.46
N SER A 429 -19.24 -22.49 5.54
CA SER A 429 -18.07 -21.95 4.83
C SER A 429 -18.05 -20.42 4.66
N VAL A 430 -16.86 -19.81 4.79
CA VAL A 430 -16.62 -18.38 4.54
C VAL A 430 -17.01 -18.03 3.10
N LEU A 431 -16.71 -18.90 2.15
CA LEU A 431 -17.11 -18.76 0.75
C LEU A 431 -18.64 -18.81 0.59
N ASN A 432 -19.33 -19.64 1.36
CA ASN A 432 -20.80 -19.66 1.37
C ASN A 432 -21.40 -18.40 2.01
N GLN A 433 -20.71 -17.75 2.96
CA GLN A 433 -21.10 -16.41 3.42
C GLN A 433 -20.88 -15.37 2.30
N LEU A 434 -19.73 -15.37 1.64
CA LEU A 434 -19.41 -14.42 0.56
C LEU A 434 -20.35 -14.57 -0.64
N ARG A 435 -20.70 -15.81 -1.03
CA ARG A 435 -21.72 -16.08 -2.06
C ARG A 435 -23.13 -15.58 -1.70
N ARG A 436 -23.47 -15.46 -0.41
CA ARG A 436 -24.75 -14.85 0.01
C ARG A 436 -24.71 -13.32 -0.05
N ILE A 437 -23.53 -12.71 0.14
CA ILE A 437 -23.32 -11.26 0.06
C ILE A 437 -23.23 -10.81 -1.41
N TYR A 438 -22.51 -11.58 -2.23
CA TYR A 438 -22.27 -11.34 -3.65
C TYR A 438 -22.86 -12.52 -4.47
N PRO A 439 -24.18 -12.60 -4.64
CA PRO A 439 -24.86 -13.75 -5.27
C PRO A 439 -24.49 -13.98 -6.73
N ASN A 440 -24.06 -12.92 -7.43
CA ASN A 440 -23.60 -13.01 -8.82
C ASN A 440 -22.13 -13.43 -8.92
N GLY A 441 -21.42 -13.65 -7.80
CA GLY A 441 -19.99 -13.94 -7.78
C GLY A 441 -19.09 -12.73 -8.08
N VAL A 442 -19.64 -11.52 -8.16
CA VAL A 442 -18.93 -10.31 -8.60
C VAL A 442 -18.92 -9.25 -7.48
N VAL A 443 -17.78 -8.60 -7.29
CA VAL A 443 -17.53 -7.60 -6.25
C VAL A 443 -17.15 -6.25 -6.89
N PRO A 444 -17.87 -5.15 -6.59
CA PRO A 444 -17.52 -3.82 -7.09
C PRO A 444 -16.17 -3.33 -6.54
N CYS A 445 -15.37 -2.71 -7.41
CA CYS A 445 -14.11 -2.09 -7.06
C CYS A 445 -13.83 -0.85 -7.92
N TYR A 446 -12.69 -0.22 -7.65
CA TYR A 446 -12.04 0.67 -8.58
C TYR A 446 -10.79 -0.01 -9.12
N ARG A 447 -10.36 0.39 -10.31
CA ARG A 447 -9.01 0.12 -10.81
C ARG A 447 -8.38 1.43 -11.23
N SER A 448 -7.05 1.49 -11.20
CA SER A 448 -6.32 2.56 -11.88
C SER A 448 -6.78 2.67 -13.33
N ALA A 449 -7.00 3.90 -13.80
CA ALA A 449 -7.18 4.15 -15.22
C ALA A 449 -5.92 3.71 -15.98
N PRO A 450 -6.01 3.36 -17.28
CA PRO A 450 -4.84 3.10 -18.11
C PRO A 450 -3.87 4.28 -18.10
N ALA A 451 -2.57 4.00 -18.15
CA ALA A 451 -1.56 5.03 -18.29
C ALA A 451 -1.65 5.72 -19.67
N VAL A 452 -1.71 7.05 -19.67
CA VAL A 452 -1.77 7.86 -20.90
C VAL A 452 -0.36 8.32 -21.34
N ARG A 453 0.62 8.28 -20.44
CA ARG A 453 2.01 8.68 -20.69
C ARG A 453 2.96 7.47 -20.67
N PRO A 454 3.99 7.42 -21.55
CA PRO A 454 5.02 6.37 -21.49
C PRO A 454 5.70 6.30 -20.13
N GLY A 455 5.94 5.08 -19.64
CA GLY A 455 6.62 4.82 -18.37
C GLY A 455 5.76 4.94 -17.10
N GLU A 456 4.48 5.29 -17.21
CA GLU A 456 3.56 5.27 -16.07
C GLU A 456 2.83 3.91 -15.97
N LEU A 457 2.65 3.42 -14.73
CA LEU A 457 1.92 2.17 -14.44
C LEU A 457 0.40 2.40 -14.25
N SER A 458 -0.03 3.65 -14.20
CA SER A 458 -1.42 4.05 -13.98
C SER A 458 -1.70 5.45 -14.53
N GLY A 459 -2.95 5.70 -14.90
CA GLY A 459 -3.44 7.02 -15.32
C GLY A 459 -3.35 8.03 -14.18
N LYS A 460 -2.75 9.19 -14.48
CA LYS A 460 -2.54 10.27 -13.52
C LYS A 460 -2.69 11.62 -14.18
N ILE A 461 -3.37 12.54 -13.52
CA ILE A 461 -3.33 13.97 -13.87
C ILE A 461 -2.07 14.53 -13.22
N ALA A 462 -1.06 14.84 -14.02
CA ALA A 462 0.19 15.41 -13.54
C ALA A 462 -0.07 16.74 -12.80
N TRP A 463 0.67 17.00 -11.71
CA TRP A 463 0.59 18.29 -11.05
C TRP A 463 1.07 19.40 -12.01
N PRO A 464 0.31 20.49 -12.15
CA PRO A 464 0.79 21.68 -12.83
C PRO A 464 1.84 22.32 -11.93
N ASN A 465 3.12 22.18 -12.27
CA ASN A 465 4.23 22.63 -11.42
C ASN A 465 4.59 24.10 -11.66
N ASP A 466 5.02 24.79 -10.62
CA ASP A 466 5.52 26.15 -10.70
C ASP A 466 6.87 26.21 -11.45
N THR A 467 7.08 27.31 -12.19
CA THR A 467 8.27 27.49 -13.05
C THR A 467 9.56 27.80 -12.29
N ILE A 468 9.47 28.24 -11.02
CA ILE A 468 10.61 28.58 -10.16
C ILE A 468 10.89 27.43 -9.20
N ASN A 469 9.85 26.86 -8.58
CA ASN A 469 9.95 25.66 -7.75
C ASN A 469 9.14 24.51 -8.37
N PRO A 470 9.78 23.57 -9.10
CA PRO A 470 9.08 22.46 -9.75
C PRO A 470 8.44 21.45 -8.77
N ASN A 471 8.65 21.61 -7.46
CA ASN A 471 8.01 20.82 -6.40
C ASN A 471 6.85 21.56 -5.71
N PHE A 472 6.48 22.75 -6.19
CA PHE A 472 5.31 23.48 -5.72
C PHE A 472 4.25 23.53 -6.82
N PRO A 473 2.96 23.30 -6.51
CA PRO A 473 1.90 23.38 -7.51
C PRO A 473 1.66 24.82 -7.96
N LYS A 474 1.70 25.06 -9.27
CA LYS A 474 1.25 26.29 -9.92
C LYS A 474 -0.25 26.54 -9.69
N TRP A 475 -1.06 25.48 -9.65
CA TRP A 475 -2.51 25.55 -9.47
C TRP A 475 -2.98 24.70 -8.29
N MET A 476 -3.91 25.23 -7.52
CA MET A 476 -4.52 24.55 -6.37
C MET A 476 -5.68 23.66 -6.82
N ILE A 477 -5.94 22.53 -6.15
CA ILE A 477 -7.18 21.75 -6.35
C ILE A 477 -8.40 22.63 -6.11
N HIS A 478 -9.40 22.56 -7.00
CA HIS A 478 -10.65 23.28 -6.81
C HIS A 478 -11.47 22.67 -5.66
N LYS A 479 -12.11 23.53 -4.87
CA LYS A 479 -12.88 23.17 -3.65
C LYS A 479 -14.05 22.18 -3.84
N SER A 480 -14.46 21.88 -5.07
CA SER A 480 -15.46 20.83 -5.35
C SER A 480 -14.84 19.44 -5.55
N VAL A 481 -13.52 19.38 -5.73
CA VAL A 481 -12.73 18.16 -5.90
C VAL A 481 -11.94 17.84 -4.64
N GLN A 482 -11.51 18.86 -3.89
CA GLN A 482 -10.86 18.68 -2.58
C GLN A 482 -11.72 17.82 -1.66
N ASP A 483 -11.09 16.80 -1.06
CA ASP A 483 -11.70 15.81 -0.18
C ASP A 483 -12.82 14.97 -0.84
N ARG A 484 -12.90 14.93 -2.18
CA ARG A 484 -13.90 14.18 -2.96
C ARG A 484 -13.30 13.01 -3.74
N ASP A 485 -12.35 12.31 -3.14
CA ASP A 485 -11.85 11.04 -3.66
C ASP A 485 -13.02 10.08 -3.94
N PHE A 486 -12.96 9.37 -5.08
CA PHE A 486 -14.00 8.48 -5.60
C PHE A 486 -15.36 9.12 -5.94
N GLU A 487 -15.49 10.46 -5.96
CA GLU A 487 -16.63 11.13 -6.61
C GLU A 487 -16.35 11.34 -8.11
N PRO A 488 -17.38 11.28 -8.98
CA PRO A 488 -17.21 11.44 -10.42
C PRO A 488 -16.88 12.88 -10.81
N LEU A 489 -15.86 13.04 -11.65
CA LEU A 489 -15.44 14.29 -12.29
C LEU A 489 -15.65 14.18 -13.80
N ARG A 490 -16.35 15.13 -14.41
CA ARG A 490 -16.65 15.13 -15.86
C ARG A 490 -15.94 16.24 -16.62
N VAL A 491 -15.84 16.08 -17.94
CA VAL A 491 -15.28 17.10 -18.84
C VAL A 491 -16.00 18.43 -18.64
N GLY A 492 -15.24 19.50 -18.39
CA GLY A 492 -15.77 20.83 -18.09
C GLY A 492 -16.01 21.11 -16.60
N ASP A 493 -15.99 20.11 -15.71
CA ASP A 493 -16.11 20.34 -14.27
C ASP A 493 -14.84 21.03 -13.71
N PRO A 494 -14.97 21.93 -12.72
CA PRO A 494 -13.82 22.61 -12.10
C PRO A 494 -12.82 21.64 -11.45
N LEU A 495 -11.56 21.64 -11.92
CA LEU A 495 -10.50 20.77 -11.39
C LEU A 495 -9.44 21.55 -10.60
N PHE A 496 -8.91 22.65 -11.16
CA PHE A 496 -7.93 23.49 -10.49
C PHE A 496 -8.34 24.97 -10.41
N VAL A 497 -7.60 25.74 -9.62
CA VAL A 497 -7.71 27.20 -9.47
C VAL A 497 -6.32 27.83 -9.59
N GLU A 498 -6.18 28.83 -10.45
CA GLU A 498 -4.96 29.64 -10.60
C GLU A 498 -4.86 30.70 -9.50
N LEU A 499 -3.67 31.32 -9.33
CA LEU A 499 -3.40 32.32 -8.28
C LEU A 499 -4.29 33.58 -8.36
N ASP A 500 -4.87 33.88 -9.53
CA ASP A 500 -5.81 35.00 -9.72
C ASP A 500 -7.29 34.61 -9.49
N GLY A 501 -7.56 33.34 -9.18
CA GLY A 501 -8.90 32.79 -9.00
C GLY A 501 -9.53 32.20 -10.27
N THR A 502 -8.83 32.20 -11.42
CA THR A 502 -9.30 31.54 -12.64
C THR A 502 -9.47 30.04 -12.42
N ILE A 503 -10.61 29.49 -12.81
CA ILE A 503 -10.90 28.06 -12.72
C ILE A 503 -10.38 27.36 -13.98
N VAL A 504 -9.60 26.29 -13.79
CA VAL A 504 -9.20 25.38 -14.86
C VAL A 504 -10.11 24.14 -14.78
N PRO A 505 -10.95 23.88 -15.80
CA PRO A 505 -11.79 22.69 -15.82
C PRO A 505 -10.99 21.43 -16.16
N TYR A 506 -11.56 20.27 -15.86
CA TYR A 506 -11.08 18.99 -16.37
C TYR A 506 -11.24 18.93 -17.89
N ASP A 507 -10.21 18.47 -18.58
CA ASP A 507 -10.02 18.55 -20.03
C ASP A 507 -10.42 17.27 -20.78
N GLY A 508 -10.76 16.19 -20.08
CA GLY A 508 -11.05 14.89 -20.68
C GLY A 508 -9.82 14.05 -21.00
N SER A 509 -8.64 14.41 -20.49
CA SER A 509 -7.37 13.71 -20.72
C SER A 509 -7.35 12.21 -20.39
N HIS A 510 -8.37 11.71 -19.68
CA HIS A 510 -8.53 10.30 -19.30
C HIS A 510 -9.98 9.79 -19.52
N GLY A 511 -10.80 10.48 -20.33
CA GLY A 511 -12.20 10.12 -20.64
C GLY A 511 -13.23 11.17 -20.21
N ASP A 512 -14.50 10.92 -20.54
CA ASP A 512 -15.61 11.87 -20.30
C ASP A 512 -16.02 11.98 -18.82
N GLU A 513 -15.89 10.89 -18.07
CA GLU A 513 -16.10 10.80 -16.62
C GLU A 513 -14.98 9.96 -15.99
N VAL A 514 -14.36 10.48 -14.92
CA VAL A 514 -13.30 9.80 -14.18
C VAL A 514 -13.51 9.92 -12.67
N TYR A 515 -12.82 9.08 -11.91
CA TYR A 515 -12.87 9.06 -10.45
C TYR A 515 -11.47 9.38 -9.92
N LEU A 516 -11.28 10.53 -9.27
CA LEU A 516 -9.96 10.88 -8.73
C LEU A 516 -9.69 10.17 -7.41
N ILE A 517 -8.44 9.77 -7.20
CA ILE A 517 -7.93 9.13 -5.98
C ILE A 517 -6.59 9.77 -5.59
N PHE A 518 -6.26 9.70 -4.30
CA PHE A 518 -5.12 10.44 -3.73
C PHE A 518 -5.19 11.94 -4.05
N VAL A 519 -6.40 12.52 -3.98
CA VAL A 519 -6.62 13.95 -4.23
C VAL A 519 -5.85 14.75 -3.19
N ASN A 520 -4.91 15.58 -3.66
CA ASN A 520 -4.04 16.40 -2.81
C ASN A 520 -3.13 15.59 -1.85
N GLU A 521 -2.68 14.40 -2.25
CA GLU A 521 -1.73 13.64 -1.42
C GLU A 521 -0.38 14.36 -1.27
N GLY A 522 -0.03 14.74 -0.03
CA GLY A 522 1.21 15.43 0.33
C GLY A 522 2.48 14.73 -0.18
N GLY A 523 2.50 13.40 -0.16
CA GLY A 523 3.57 12.56 -0.68
C GLY A 523 3.71 12.55 -2.20
N TYR A 524 2.74 13.05 -2.97
CA TYR A 524 2.75 13.02 -4.45
C TYR A 524 2.97 14.39 -5.10
N TYR A 525 3.41 15.40 -4.36
CA TYR A 525 3.76 16.71 -4.94
C TYR A 525 5.12 16.75 -5.63
N TYR A 526 6.07 15.90 -5.21
CA TYR A 526 7.41 15.85 -5.80
C TYR A 526 7.43 14.84 -6.95
N ALA A 527 8.02 15.23 -8.09
CA ALA A 527 8.14 14.35 -9.25
C ALA A 527 8.89 13.04 -8.95
N SER A 528 9.77 13.04 -7.94
CA SER A 528 10.52 11.87 -7.46
C SER A 528 9.71 10.90 -6.58
N SER A 529 8.57 11.32 -6.01
CA SER A 529 7.78 10.52 -5.06
C SER A 529 6.41 10.09 -5.61
N GLY A 530 5.87 10.79 -6.60
CA GLY A 530 4.69 10.36 -7.36
C GLY A 530 4.19 11.42 -8.31
N THR A 531 4.09 11.12 -9.61
CA THR A 531 3.72 12.10 -10.64
C THR A 531 2.21 12.39 -10.74
N GLY A 532 1.65 13.10 -9.76
CA GLY A 532 0.31 13.67 -9.87
C GLY A 532 -0.82 12.95 -9.13
N ILE A 533 -2.04 13.41 -9.40
CA ILE A 533 -3.29 12.90 -8.84
C ILE A 533 -3.64 11.58 -9.53
N GLY A 534 -3.97 10.55 -8.77
CA GLY A 534 -4.38 9.27 -9.34
C GLY A 534 -5.74 9.35 -10.03
N VAL A 535 -5.87 8.69 -11.18
CA VAL A 535 -7.14 8.52 -11.87
C VAL A 535 -7.56 7.06 -11.78
N ALA A 536 -8.80 6.84 -11.39
CA ALA A 536 -9.43 5.53 -11.32
C ALA A 536 -10.68 5.48 -12.22
N VAL A 537 -11.04 4.26 -12.59
CA VAL A 537 -12.32 3.92 -13.20
C VAL A 537 -13.02 2.88 -12.33
N ARG A 538 -14.35 2.89 -12.34
CA ARG A 538 -15.13 1.81 -11.74
C ARG A 538 -14.86 0.50 -12.49
N SER A 539 -14.83 -0.59 -11.74
CA SER A 539 -14.64 -1.93 -12.27
C SER A 539 -15.28 -2.93 -11.30
N GLN A 540 -15.19 -4.21 -11.63
CA GLN A 540 -15.68 -5.29 -10.79
C GLN A 540 -14.70 -6.47 -10.93
N PHE A 541 -14.52 -7.24 -9.87
CA PHE A 541 -13.73 -8.48 -9.91
C PHE A 541 -14.56 -9.71 -9.58
N ASP A 542 -14.19 -10.83 -10.18
CA ASP A 542 -14.77 -12.13 -9.88
C ASP A 542 -14.24 -12.64 -8.53
N LEU A 543 -15.17 -12.95 -7.63
CA LEU A 543 -14.92 -13.36 -6.24
C LEU A 543 -14.10 -14.65 -6.13
N GLN A 544 -14.22 -15.54 -7.13
CA GLN A 544 -13.59 -16.85 -7.12
C GLN A 544 -12.17 -16.80 -7.70
N THR A 545 -11.91 -15.95 -8.68
CA THR A 545 -10.65 -15.97 -9.44
C THR A 545 -9.79 -14.72 -9.24
N GLY A 546 -10.38 -13.62 -8.76
CA GLY A 546 -9.70 -12.34 -8.52
C GLY A 546 -9.36 -11.54 -9.78
N TRP A 547 -9.77 -12.00 -10.97
CA TRP A 547 -9.61 -11.24 -12.21
C TRP A 547 -10.68 -10.16 -12.34
N PHE A 548 -10.40 -9.11 -13.11
CA PHE A 548 -11.47 -8.19 -13.54
C PHE A 548 -12.52 -8.93 -14.35
N VAL A 549 -13.79 -8.59 -14.12
CA VAL A 549 -14.88 -8.98 -15.01
C VAL A 549 -14.78 -8.11 -16.26
N VAL A 550 -14.59 -8.74 -17.42
CA VAL A 550 -14.71 -8.05 -18.71
C VAL A 550 -16.19 -7.86 -18.97
N GLU A 551 -16.63 -6.60 -19.01
CA GLU A 551 -17.95 -6.26 -19.53
C GLU A 551 -17.91 -6.52 -21.05
N SER A 552 -18.74 -7.44 -21.55
CA SER A 552 -18.90 -7.62 -22.99
C SER A 552 -19.74 -6.46 -23.50
N ASP A 553 -19.14 -5.62 -24.35
CA ASP A 553 -19.85 -4.63 -25.15
C ASP A 553 -20.70 -5.34 -26.23
N ASP A 554 -21.78 -5.98 -25.79
CA ASP A 554 -22.79 -6.62 -26.65
C ASP A 554 -23.71 -5.55 -27.29
N GLU A 555 -23.13 -4.65 -28.09
CA GLU A 555 -23.83 -3.99 -29.20
C GLU A 555 -23.16 -4.38 -30.54
N GLU A 556 -23.98 -4.71 -31.54
CA GLU A 556 -23.57 -5.35 -32.79
C GLU A 556 -22.54 -4.53 -33.60
N GLY A 557 -21.24 -4.90 -33.54
CA GLY A 557 -20.18 -4.24 -34.32
C GLY A 557 -18.95 -5.13 -34.54
N GLY A 558 -18.77 -5.61 -35.78
CA GLY A 558 -17.77 -6.62 -36.16
C GLY A 558 -16.34 -6.40 -35.66
N VAL A 559 -15.71 -7.50 -35.25
CA VAL A 559 -14.35 -7.61 -34.72
C VAL A 559 -13.30 -7.00 -35.66
N GLU A 560 -12.65 -5.92 -35.23
CA GLU A 560 -11.24 -5.67 -35.59
C GLU A 560 -10.35 -6.00 -34.39
N GLU A 561 -9.45 -6.95 -34.60
CA GLU A 561 -8.50 -7.45 -33.60
C GLU A 561 -7.38 -6.41 -33.41
N VAL A 562 -7.58 -5.47 -32.47
CA VAL A 562 -6.55 -4.49 -32.11
C VAL A 562 -5.46 -5.15 -31.27
N VAL A 563 -4.55 -5.84 -31.95
CA VAL A 563 -3.29 -6.30 -31.36
C VAL A 563 -2.46 -5.07 -30.99
N VAL A 564 -2.51 -4.69 -29.71
CA VAL A 564 -1.57 -3.71 -29.14
C VAL A 564 -0.21 -4.40 -29.06
N VAL A 565 0.59 -4.23 -30.11
CA VAL A 565 2.01 -4.58 -30.09
C VAL A 565 2.70 -3.59 -29.16
N GLU A 566 2.99 -4.02 -27.93
CA GLU A 566 3.95 -3.33 -27.08
C GLU A 566 5.27 -3.22 -27.83
N LYS A 567 5.72 -1.99 -28.05
CA LYS A 567 7.06 -1.73 -28.56
C LYS A 567 8.01 -1.67 -27.37
N ASP A 568 8.86 -2.68 -27.26
CA ASP A 568 10.10 -2.58 -26.49
C ASP A 568 10.87 -1.33 -26.92
N SER A 569 11.05 -0.39 -25.99
CA SER A 569 12.06 0.66 -26.09
C SER A 569 12.56 1.05 -24.70
N TYR A 570 13.43 0.22 -24.14
CA TYR A 570 14.39 0.64 -23.13
C TYR A 570 15.59 1.30 -23.82
N GLU A 571 15.58 2.62 -23.93
CA GLU A 571 16.76 3.51 -24.06
C GLU A 571 16.53 4.79 -23.25
#